data_AF-A0A524Q0E8-F1
#
_entry.id   AF-A0A524Q0E8-F1
#
_cell.length_a   1.000
_cell.length_b   1.000
_cell.length_c   1.000
_cell.angle_alpha   90.00
_cell.angle_beta   90.00
_cell.angle_gamma   90.00
#
_symmetry.space_group_name_H-M   'P 1'
#
loop_
_entity.id
_entity.type
_entity.pdbx_description
1 polymer ?
#
loop_
_entity_poly.entity_id
_entity_poly.type
_entity_poly.pdbx_seq_one_letter_code
_entity_poly.pdbx_strand_id
1 'polypeptide(L)'
;MRLLTIAAVVLLASVLAVSCKMKKDMTLEDYAKMEIEVNLPDPELDKARVEEVAKKYGYTYRQYREFFDRVQADAGLREKLGEIRLKEHSPGD
;
A
#
# COMPACT_ATOMS: atom_id res chain seq x y z
N MET A 1 -31.62 -1.70 32.93
CA MET A 1 -31.76 -1.56 31.46
C MET A 1 -30.90 -0.46 30.88
N ARG A 2 -30.89 0.77 31.41
CA ARG A 2 -30.12 1.91 30.87
C ARG A 2 -28.59 1.70 30.83
N LEU A 3 -28.02 1.05 31.85
CA LEU A 3 -26.58 0.73 31.90
C LEU A 3 -26.16 -0.31 30.84
N LEU A 4 -27.02 -1.29 30.54
CA LEU A 4 -26.77 -2.28 29.49
C LEU A 4 -26.80 -1.63 28.09
N THR A 5 -27.69 -0.67 27.88
CA THR A 5 -27.75 0.10 26.63
C THR A 5 -26.49 0.94 26.44
N ILE A 6 -25.99 1.59 27.50
CA ILE A 6 -24.75 2.38 27.44
C ILE A 6 -23.54 1.49 27.13
N ALA A 7 -23.42 0.34 27.79
CA ALA A 7 -22.34 -0.60 27.53
C ALA A 7 -22.34 -1.13 26.09
N ALA A 8 -23.52 -1.42 25.53
CA ALA A 8 -23.66 -1.87 24.14
C ALA A 8 -23.26 -0.77 23.12
N VAL A 9 -23.61 0.49 23.39
CA VAL A 9 -23.24 1.62 22.52
C VAL A 9 -21.73 1.89 22.54
N VAL A 10 -21.10 1.81 23.72
CA VAL A 10 -19.63 1.97 23.85
C VAL A 10 -18.89 0.85 23.11
N LEU A 11 -19.35 -0.40 23.26
CA LEU A 11 -18.79 -1.55 22.53
C LEU A 11 -18.93 -1.39 21.01
N LEU A 12 -20.10 -0.95 20.52
CA LEU A 12 -20.31 -0.70 19.09
C LEU A 12 -19.37 0.40 18.56
N ALA A 13 -19.22 1.50 19.31
CA ALA A 13 -18.36 2.60 18.93
C ALA A 13 -16.87 2.19 18.84
N SER A 14 -16.42 1.29 19.72
CA SER A 14 -15.04 0.75 19.66
C SER A 14 -14.79 -0.10 18.41
N VAL A 15 -15.77 -0.89 17.94
CA VAL A 15 -15.62 -1.71 16.72
C VAL A 15 -15.60 -0.84 15.45
N LEU A 16 -16.38 0.24 15.42
CA LEU A 16 -16.38 1.21 14.32
C LEU A 16 -15.03 1.92 14.17
N ALA A 17 -14.34 2.21 15.28
CA ALA A 17 -13.04 2.88 15.26
C ALA A 17 -11.92 2.04 14.64
N VAL A 18 -11.95 0.70 14.78
CA VAL A 18 -10.96 -0.21 14.19
C VAL A 18 -11.18 -0.38 12.67
N SER A 19 -12.38 -0.12 12.17
CA SER A 19 -12.73 -0.30 10.76
C SER A 19 -12.46 0.94 9.90
N CYS A 20 -12.09 2.08 10.49
CA CYS A 20 -11.57 3.23 9.77
C CYS A 20 -10.08 3.03 9.45
N LYS A 21 -9.77 2.01 8.65
CA LYS A 21 -8.47 1.94 7.95
C LYS A 21 -8.45 3.10 6.96
N MET A 22 -7.93 4.23 7.42
CA MET A 22 -7.60 5.39 6.61
C MET A 22 -6.84 4.86 5.39
N LYS A 23 -7.41 5.00 4.19
CA LYS A 23 -6.76 4.56 2.95
C LYS A 23 -5.46 5.36 2.86
N LYS A 24 -4.35 4.75 3.26
CA LYS A 24 -3.04 5.36 3.10
C LYS A 24 -2.82 5.50 1.60
N ASP A 25 -2.76 6.73 1.11
CA ASP A 25 -2.45 6.99 -0.29
C ASP A 25 -1.03 6.51 -0.54
N MET A 26 -0.88 5.62 -1.51
CA MET A 26 0.42 5.02 -1.80
C MET A 26 1.24 5.99 -2.63
N THR A 27 2.46 6.28 -2.19
CA THR A 27 3.38 7.17 -2.89
C THR A 27 4.20 6.40 -3.93
N LEU A 28 4.76 7.12 -4.91
CA LEU A 28 5.64 6.53 -5.92
C LEU A 28 6.93 5.96 -5.31
N GLU A 29 7.42 6.57 -4.22
CA GLU A 29 8.59 6.11 -3.47
C GLU A 29 8.30 4.83 -2.68
N ASP A 30 7.15 4.75 -2.01
CA ASP A 30 6.72 3.53 -1.34
C ASP A 30 6.56 2.39 -2.35
N TYR A 31 5.94 2.68 -3.49
CA TYR A 31 5.77 1.72 -4.58
C TYR A 31 7.14 1.26 -5.12
N ALA A 32 8.09 2.17 -5.33
CA ALA A 32 9.44 1.82 -5.79
C ALA A 32 10.13 0.83 -4.85
N LYS A 33 10.09 1.09 -3.53
CA LYS A 33 10.68 0.21 -2.51
C LYS A 33 10.00 -1.15 -2.48
N MET A 34 8.67 -1.17 -2.57
CA MET A 34 7.92 -2.42 -2.62
C MET A 34 8.23 -3.21 -3.89
N GLU A 35 8.32 -2.58 -5.06
CA GLU A 35 8.63 -3.27 -6.30
C GLU A 35 10.01 -3.92 -6.26
N ILE A 36 11.01 -3.26 -5.65
CA ILE A 36 12.35 -3.81 -5.42
C ILE A 36 12.29 -5.05 -4.50
N GLU A 37 11.49 -5.02 -3.43
CA GLU A 37 11.39 -6.16 -2.51
C GLU A 37 10.54 -7.33 -3.06
N VAL A 38 9.49 -6.99 -3.81
CA VAL A 38 8.67 -7.95 -4.55
C VAL A 38 9.53 -8.63 -5.61
N ASN A 39 10.31 -7.85 -6.37
CA ASN A 39 11.20 -8.30 -7.45
C ASN A 39 10.49 -9.22 -8.46
N LEU A 40 9.27 -8.84 -8.88
CA LEU A 40 8.48 -9.55 -9.87
C LEU A 40 8.12 -8.61 -11.03
N PRO A 41 8.12 -9.11 -12.28
CA PRO A 41 7.71 -8.32 -13.43
C PRO A 41 6.19 -8.06 -13.46
N ASP A 42 5.41 -8.91 -12.80
CA ASP A 42 3.95 -8.80 -12.74
C ASP A 42 3.43 -9.22 -11.34
N PRO A 43 2.56 -8.42 -10.69
CA PRO A 43 2.04 -8.73 -9.37
C PRO A 43 1.05 -9.89 -9.32
N GLU A 44 0.55 -10.38 -10.45
CA GLU A 44 -0.34 -11.54 -10.52
C GLU A 44 0.42 -12.88 -10.51
N LEU A 45 1.72 -12.87 -10.81
CA LEU A 45 2.57 -14.08 -10.78
C LEU A 45 2.69 -14.69 -9.38
N ASP A 46 2.85 -13.84 -8.36
CA ASP A 46 2.85 -14.25 -6.97
C ASP A 46 2.15 -13.23 -6.08
N LYS A 47 0.83 -13.33 -6.06
CA LYS A 47 -0.03 -12.49 -5.24
C LYS A 47 0.29 -12.59 -3.75
N ALA A 48 0.73 -13.75 -3.26
CA ALA A 48 1.03 -13.95 -1.85
C ALA A 48 2.26 -13.12 -1.44
N ARG A 49 3.31 -13.16 -2.26
CA ARG A 49 4.51 -12.33 -2.10
C ARG A 49 4.18 -10.84 -2.14
N VAL A 50 3.42 -10.40 -3.14
CA VAL A 50 3.03 -8.98 -3.27
C VAL A 50 2.20 -8.54 -2.08
N GLU A 51 1.27 -9.36 -1.61
CA GLU A 51 0.46 -9.04 -0.45
C GLU A 51 1.29 -8.97 0.85
N GLU A 52 2.25 -9.88 1.03
CA GLU A 52 3.15 -9.88 2.18
C GLU A 52 3.99 -8.59 2.23
N VAL A 53 4.61 -8.23 1.09
CA VAL A 53 5.38 -7.00 0.97
C VAL A 53 4.47 -5.79 1.16
N ALA A 54 3.33 -5.70 0.46
CA ALA A 54 2.40 -4.58 0.62
C ALA A 54 1.96 -4.39 2.08
N LYS A 55 1.63 -5.48 2.80
CA LYS A 55 1.28 -5.44 4.22
C LYS A 55 2.41 -4.92 5.10
N LYS A 56 3.67 -5.27 4.80
CA LYS A 56 4.86 -4.77 5.51
C LYS A 56 4.95 -3.24 5.48
N TYR A 57 4.53 -2.62 4.39
CA TYR A 57 4.49 -1.16 4.23
C TYR A 57 3.14 -0.52 4.64
N GLY A 58 2.20 -1.32 5.12
CA GLY A 58 0.87 -0.88 5.56
C GLY A 58 -0.16 -0.72 4.44
N TYR A 59 0.12 -1.28 3.26
CA TYR A 59 -0.74 -1.27 2.09
C TYR A 59 -1.42 -2.63 1.87
N THR A 60 -2.35 -2.66 0.92
CA THR A 60 -3.03 -3.88 0.49
C THR A 60 -2.59 -4.26 -0.92
N TYR A 61 -2.72 -5.54 -1.27
CA TYR A 61 -2.49 -6.02 -2.64
C TYR A 61 -3.27 -5.19 -3.68
N ARG A 62 -4.52 -4.82 -3.36
CA ARG A 62 -5.35 -4.03 -4.27
C ARG A 62 -4.73 -2.65 -4.54
N GLN A 63 -4.24 -1.97 -3.50
CA GLN A 63 -3.56 -0.68 -3.66
C GLN A 63 -2.27 -0.82 -4.46
N TYR A 64 -1.50 -1.89 -4.24
CA TYR A 64 -0.31 -2.18 -5.04
C TYR A 64 -0.67 -2.32 -6.53
N ARG A 65 -1.65 -3.17 -6.84
CA ARG A 65 -2.11 -3.44 -8.22
C ARG A 65 -2.65 -2.18 -8.90
N GLU A 66 -3.54 -1.46 -8.23
CA GLU A 66 -4.13 -0.22 -8.77
C GLU A 66 -3.04 0.80 -9.16
N PHE A 67 -1.94 0.84 -8.41
CA PHE A 67 -0.83 1.74 -8.71
C PHE A 67 0.12 1.20 -9.78
N PHE A 68 0.37 -0.11 -9.79
CA PHE A 68 1.07 -0.78 -10.91
C PHE A 68 0.36 -0.47 -12.24
N ASP A 69 -0.97 -0.63 -12.29
CA ASP A 69 -1.77 -0.31 -13.48
C ASP A 69 -1.66 1.17 -13.87
N ARG A 70 -1.69 2.08 -12.89
CA ARG A 70 -1.49 3.51 -13.12
C ARG A 70 -0.09 3.84 -13.67
N VAL A 71 0.95 3.23 -13.14
CA VAL A 71 2.34 3.41 -13.61
C VAL A 71 2.50 2.85 -15.03
N GLN A 72 1.85 1.73 -15.34
CA GLN A 72 1.86 1.15 -16.68
C GLN A 72 1.10 2.00 -17.69
N ALA A 73 -0.02 2.61 -17.28
CA ALA A 73 -0.84 3.48 -18.12
C ALA A 73 -0.24 4.88 -18.32
N ASP A 74 0.48 5.42 -17.33
CA ASP A 74 1.05 6.77 -17.34
C ASP A 74 2.58 6.75 -17.54
N ALA A 75 3.01 7.13 -18.73
CA ALA A 75 4.43 7.19 -19.08
C ALA A 75 5.24 8.14 -18.18
N GLY A 76 4.62 9.22 -17.68
CA GLY A 76 5.28 10.18 -16.79
C GLY A 76 5.50 9.61 -15.38
N LEU A 77 4.57 8.80 -14.87
CA LEU A 77 4.79 8.06 -13.62
C LEU A 77 5.90 7.03 -13.78
N ARG A 78 5.96 6.34 -14.92
CA ARG A 78 7.01 5.37 -15.23
C ARG A 78 8.40 6.02 -15.33
N GLU A 79 8.48 7.19 -15.96
CA GLU A 79 9.73 7.97 -16.04
C GLU A 79 10.20 8.40 -14.65
N LYS A 80 9.31 9.01 -13.84
CA LYS A 80 9.62 9.41 -12.47
C LYS A 80 10.04 8.24 -11.60
N LEU A 81 9.41 7.08 -11.78
CA LEU A 81 9.76 5.86 -11.07
C LEU A 81 11.16 5.37 -11.44
N GLY A 82 11.52 5.44 -12.72
CA GLY A 82 12.89 5.19 -13.18
C GLY A 82 13.89 6.18 -12.58
N GLU A 83 13.53 7.46 -12.50
CA GLU A 83 14.35 8.51 -11.88
C GLU A 83 14.60 8.26 -10.38
N ILE A 84 13.56 7.84 -9.64
CA ILE A 84 13.66 7.46 -8.22
C ILE A 84 14.60 6.27 -8.06
N ARG A 85 14.46 5.23 -8.90
CA ARG A 85 15.36 4.06 -8.86
C ARG A 85 16.81 4.44 -9.12
N LEU A 86 17.05 5.31 -10.08
CA LEU A 86 18.40 5.79 -10.40
C LEU A 86 19.00 6.58 -9.23
N LYS A 87 18.21 7.46 -8.61
CA LYS A 87 18.65 8.23 -7.42
C LYS A 87 18.94 7.33 -6.21
N GLU A 88 18.16 6.26 -6.01
CA GLU A 88 18.42 5.29 -4.93
C GLU A 88 19.65 4.42 -5.22
N HIS A 89 19.96 4.16 -6.50
CA HIS A 89 21.12 3.38 -6.94
C HIS A 89 22.42 4.18 -7.15
N SER A 90 22.37 5.51 -7.17
CA SER A 90 23.57 6.34 -7.10
C SER A 90 23.92 6.55 -5.63
N PRO A 91 24.84 5.76 -5.03
CA PRO A 91 25.47 6.17 -3.79
C PRO A 91 26.11 7.53 -4.08
N GLY A 92 25.80 8.54 -3.25
CA GLY A 92 26.34 9.87 -3.41
C GLY A 92 27.86 9.83 -3.57
N ASP A 93 28.36 10.62 -4.52
CA ASP A 93 29.74 11.12 -4.56
C ASP A 93 30.18 11.69 -3.21
#